data_AF-A0A358AFU1-F1
#
_entry.id   AF-A0A358AFU1-F1
#
_cell.length_a   1.000
_cell.length_b   1.000
_cell.length_c   1.000
_cell.angle_alpha   90.00
_cell.angle_beta   90.00
_cell.angle_gamma   90.00
#
_symmetry.space_group_name_H-M   'P 1'
#
loop_
_entity.id
_entity.type
_entity.pdbx_description
1 polymer ?
#
loop_
_entity_poly.entity_id
_entity_poly.type
_entity_poly.pdbx_seq_one_letter_code
_entity_poly.pdbx_strand_id
1 'polypeptide(L)'
;MDIEIKPEPFSKEELGKLKRDLKAGKLRRFGAIVSHQKLQFSHNALIAWRRSSPGNKLSAALKEKEYLSHIYLRKPHRLWPYSLYTMVHAKAKEELSIFIDELSRLLNCRDFRVLNTVKELKKTSFNPAEKVRGQTSTLESNNKK
;
A
#
# COMPACT_ATOMS: atom_id res chain seq x y z
N MET A 1 -25.22 -11.68 -9.40
CA MET A 1 -24.61 -11.94 -10.72
C MET A 1 -23.87 -13.24 -10.57
N ASP A 2 -24.48 -14.32 -11.03
CA ASP A 2 -23.85 -15.63 -11.05
C ASP A 2 -22.82 -15.63 -12.19
N ILE A 3 -21.54 -15.66 -11.82
CA ILE A 3 -20.46 -15.82 -12.79
C ILE A 3 -20.51 -17.29 -13.21
N GLU A 4 -20.87 -17.56 -14.46
CA GLU A 4 -20.80 -18.91 -15.01
C GLU A 4 -19.33 -19.35 -15.07
N ILE A 5 -18.93 -20.24 -14.14
CA ILE A 5 -17.58 -20.78 -14.09
C ILE A 5 -17.53 -21.99 -15.04
N LYS A 6 -16.90 -21.82 -16.21
CA LYS A 6 -16.53 -22.95 -17.08
C LYS A 6 -15.18 -23.50 -16.61
N PRO A 7 -15.11 -24.70 -16.02
CA PRO A 7 -13.86 -25.22 -15.50
C PRO A 7 -13.00 -25.75 -16.64
N GLU A 8 -12.00 -24.97 -17.04
CA GLU A 8 -10.88 -25.47 -17.83
C GLU A 8 -9.73 -25.86 -16.89
N PRO A 9 -9.37 -27.15 -16.81
CA PRO A 9 -8.31 -27.59 -15.92
C PRO A 9 -6.94 -27.12 -16.43
N PHE A 10 -6.11 -26.59 -15.53
CA PHE A 10 -4.71 -26.28 -15.83
C PHE A 10 -3.94 -27.55 -16.22
N SER A 11 -3.05 -27.43 -17.21
CA SER A 11 -2.11 -28.48 -17.55
C SER A 11 -1.09 -28.72 -16.42
N LYS A 12 -0.45 -29.90 -16.43
CA LYS A 12 0.62 -30.23 -15.47
C LYS A 12 1.79 -29.25 -15.55
N GLU A 13 2.11 -28.76 -16.74
CA GLU A 13 3.21 -27.81 -16.94
C GLU A 13 2.89 -26.45 -16.32
N GLU A 14 1.69 -25.93 -16.54
CA GLU A 14 1.23 -24.67 -15.95
C GLU A 14 1.21 -24.74 -14.42
N LEU A 15 0.69 -25.84 -13.86
CA LEU A 15 0.73 -26.08 -12.42
C LEU A 15 2.16 -26.17 -11.89
N GLY A 16 3.06 -26.80 -12.65
CA GLY A 16 4.49 -26.87 -12.33
C GLY A 16 5.13 -25.48 -12.27
N LYS A 17 4.87 -24.63 -13.26
CA LYS A 17 5.34 -23.24 -13.28
C LYS A 17 4.77 -22.42 -12.13
N LEU A 18 3.46 -22.52 -11.89
CA LEU A 18 2.77 -21.82 -10.80
C LEU A 18 3.40 -22.14 -9.45
N LYS A 19 3.64 -23.42 -9.15
CA LYS A 19 4.28 -23.86 -7.91
C LYS A 19 5.70 -23.31 -7.77
N ARG A 20 6.48 -23.29 -8.86
CA ARG A 20 7.84 -22.71 -8.86
C ARG A 20 7.80 -21.20 -8.57
N ASP A 21 6.90 -20.46 -9.22
CA ASP A 21 6.80 -19.00 -9.06
C ASP A 21 6.29 -18.61 -7.67
N LEU A 22 5.38 -19.39 -7.08
CA LEU A 22 4.96 -19.24 -5.68
C LEU A 22 6.14 -19.48 -4.72
N LYS A 23 6.87 -20.59 -4.90
CA LYS A 23 8.03 -20.92 -4.04
C LYS A 23 9.15 -19.88 -4.15
N ALA A 24 9.36 -19.33 -5.34
CA ALA A 24 10.35 -18.29 -5.59
C ALA A 24 9.91 -16.89 -5.14
N GLY A 25 8.67 -16.71 -4.65
CA GLY A 25 8.13 -15.41 -4.25
C GLY A 25 7.82 -14.46 -5.42
N LYS A 26 7.92 -14.94 -6.67
CA LYS A 26 7.52 -14.17 -7.87
C LYS A 26 6.01 -13.98 -7.93
N LEU A 27 5.26 -14.99 -7.47
CA LEU A 27 3.82 -14.91 -7.26
C LEU A 27 3.54 -14.90 -5.75
N ARG A 28 2.78 -13.91 -5.27
CA ARG A 28 2.43 -13.79 -3.84
C ARG A 28 1.33 -14.77 -3.41
N ARG A 29 0.34 -15.04 -4.26
CA ARG A 29 -0.83 -15.89 -3.97
C ARG A 29 -1.49 -16.35 -5.27
N PHE A 30 -2.06 -17.55 -5.26
CA PHE A 30 -2.96 -18.07 -6.28
C PHE A 30 -4.32 -18.42 -5.66
N GLY A 31 -5.40 -17.80 -6.11
CA GLY A 31 -6.75 -18.01 -5.57
C GLY A 31 -7.73 -16.92 -6.00
N ALA A 32 -9.02 -17.16 -5.75
CA ALA A 32 -10.08 -16.20 -6.05
C ALA A 32 -10.04 -14.99 -5.08
N ILE A 33 -10.38 -13.81 -5.59
CA ILE A 33 -10.63 -12.62 -4.78
C ILE A 33 -12.12 -12.36 -4.81
N VAL A 34 -12.80 -12.55 -3.67
CA VAL A 34 -14.21 -12.21 -3.54
C VAL A 34 -14.31 -10.71 -3.32
N SER A 35 -15.01 -10.01 -4.22
CA SER A 35 -15.29 -8.59 -4.05
C SER A 35 -16.44 -8.39 -3.07
N HIS A 36 -16.17 -8.47 -1.77
CA HIS A 36 -17.12 -7.98 -0.76
C HIS A 36 -17.04 -6.44 -0.75
N GLN A 37 -17.92 -5.78 -1.51
CA GLN A 37 -17.90 -4.32 -1.61
C GLN A 37 -18.24 -3.63 -0.28
N LYS A 38 -17.43 -2.62 0.04
CA LYS A 38 -17.70 -1.43 0.87
C LYS A 38 -18.03 -1.66 2.35
N LEU A 39 -17.06 -2.10 3.14
CA LEU A 39 -17.18 -2.00 4.60
C LEU A 39 -16.56 -0.68 5.13
N GLN A 40 -17.47 0.28 5.30
CA GLN A 40 -17.62 1.16 6.48
C GLN A 40 -16.67 2.34 6.74
N PHE A 41 -15.53 2.50 6.07
CA PHE A 41 -14.63 3.64 6.33
C PHE A 41 -14.72 4.74 5.27
N SER A 42 -15.47 5.81 5.60
CA SER A 42 -15.66 7.00 4.75
C SER A 42 -14.64 8.10 5.02
N HIS A 43 -13.97 8.07 6.17
CA HIS A 43 -13.03 9.09 6.61
C HIS A 43 -11.62 8.50 6.69
N ASN A 44 -10.89 8.58 5.56
CA ASN A 44 -9.56 8.03 5.42
C ASN A 44 -8.51 9.15 5.43
N ALA A 45 -7.45 8.99 6.21
CA ALA A 45 -6.35 9.94 6.24
C ALA A 45 -4.99 9.24 6.23
N LEU A 46 -4.06 9.79 5.45
CA LEU A 46 -2.65 9.48 5.59
C LEU A 46 -2.04 10.50 6.54
N ILE A 47 -1.49 10.04 7.66
CA ILE A 47 -0.82 10.93 8.61
C ILE A 47 0.69 10.78 8.41
N ALA A 48 1.36 11.91 8.17
CA ALA A 48 2.81 12.00 8.02
C ALA A 48 3.39 12.56 9.33
N TRP A 49 4.29 11.80 9.97
CA TRP A 49 4.87 12.09 11.28
C TRP A 49 6.34 12.46 11.14
N ARG A 50 6.76 13.56 11.78
CA ARG A 50 8.17 13.95 11.85
C ARG A 50 8.84 13.16 12.98
N ARG A 51 8.96 11.87 12.75
CA ARG A 51 9.50 10.89 13.69
C ARG A 51 10.30 9.84 12.94
N SER A 52 11.43 9.45 13.51
CA SER A 52 12.19 8.28 13.08
C SER A 52 11.41 6.97 13.32
N SER A 53 12.02 5.83 13.01
CA SER A 53 11.40 4.52 13.24
C SER A 53 10.88 4.38 14.69
N PRO A 54 9.64 3.90 14.91
CA PRO A 54 9.10 3.72 16.25
C PRO A 54 9.81 2.61 17.07
N GLY A 55 10.68 1.80 16.44
CA GLY A 55 11.31 0.64 17.08
C GLY A 55 10.34 -0.53 17.25
N ASN A 56 10.86 -1.72 17.61
CA ASN A 56 10.08 -2.96 17.52
C ASN A 56 8.85 -3.00 18.44
N LYS A 57 8.98 -2.57 19.70
CA LYS A 57 7.89 -2.61 20.69
C LYS A 57 6.72 -1.71 20.27
N LEU A 58 6.99 -0.46 19.95
CA LEU A 58 5.97 0.49 19.52
C LEU A 58 5.39 0.10 18.14
N SER A 59 6.20 -0.45 17.24
CA SER A 59 5.70 -0.99 15.97
C SER A 59 4.71 -2.14 16.19
N ALA A 60 4.92 -3.00 17.18
CA ALA A 60 3.97 -4.06 17.52
C ALA A 60 2.64 -3.46 18.04
N ALA A 61 2.71 -2.53 18.99
CA ALA A 61 1.53 -1.84 19.53
C ALA A 61 0.73 -1.07 18.45
N LEU A 62 1.41 -0.49 17.45
CA LEU A 62 0.73 0.16 16.33
C LEU A 62 0.04 -0.84 15.40
N LYS A 63 0.62 -2.02 15.17
CA LYS A 63 0.03 -3.07 14.32
C LYS A 63 -1.24 -3.68 14.93
N GLU A 64 -1.41 -3.58 16.24
CA GLU A 64 -2.61 -4.03 16.94
C GLU A 64 -3.80 -3.07 16.75
N LYS A 65 -3.58 -1.87 16.19
CA LYS A 65 -4.65 -0.90 15.93
C LYS A 65 -5.41 -1.25 14.67
N GLU A 66 -6.65 -1.71 14.81
CA GLU A 66 -7.50 -2.11 13.68
C GLU A 66 -7.79 -0.98 12.68
N TYR A 67 -7.80 0.28 13.15
CA TYR A 67 -7.96 1.46 12.30
C TYR A 67 -6.71 1.79 11.46
N LEU A 68 -5.58 1.10 11.67
CA LEU A 68 -4.36 1.23 10.87
C LEU A 68 -4.23 0.10 9.86
N SER A 69 -4.29 0.44 8.57
CA SER A 69 -4.05 -0.56 7.51
C SER A 69 -2.57 -0.67 7.14
N HIS A 70 -1.82 0.43 7.23
CA HIS A 70 -0.43 0.47 6.81
C HIS A 70 0.40 1.44 7.64
N ILE A 71 1.65 1.03 7.89
CA ILE A 71 2.67 1.85 8.53
C ILE A 71 3.91 1.79 7.64
N TYR A 72 4.36 2.95 7.16
CA TYR A 72 5.52 3.06 6.29
C TYR A 72 6.61 3.93 6.90
N LEU A 73 7.85 3.51 6.72
CA LEU A 73 9.02 4.34 6.96
C LEU A 73 9.63 4.74 5.62
N ARG A 74 9.90 6.03 5.44
CA ARG A 74 10.53 6.59 4.24
C ARG A 74 11.64 7.55 4.64
N LYS A 75 12.62 7.72 3.75
CA LYS A 75 13.67 8.74 3.92
C LYS A 75 13.00 10.13 3.83
N PRO A 76 13.22 11.02 4.81
CA PRO A 76 12.65 12.37 4.77
C PRO A 76 13.37 13.22 3.72
N HIS A 77 12.72 14.28 3.25
CA HIS A 77 13.30 15.26 2.33
C HIS A 77 13.31 16.65 2.97
N ARG A 78 14.20 17.56 2.53
CA ARG A 78 14.32 18.92 3.11
C ARG A 78 12.99 19.68 3.08
N LEU A 79 12.25 19.58 1.97
CA LEU A 79 10.93 20.22 1.81
C LEU A 79 9.77 19.43 2.45
N TRP A 80 10.02 18.18 2.83
CA TRP A 80 9.01 17.29 3.42
C TRP A 80 9.66 16.42 4.51
N PRO A 81 9.85 16.96 5.72
CA PRO A 81 10.67 16.34 6.76
C PRO A 81 9.97 15.20 7.51
N TYR A 82 8.99 14.54 6.88
CA TYR A 82 8.21 13.46 7.49
C TYR A 82 8.73 12.10 7.02
N SER A 83 9.02 11.21 7.97
CA SER A 83 9.61 9.90 7.69
C SER A 83 8.70 8.73 8.04
N LEU A 84 7.82 8.86 9.03
CA LEU A 84 6.87 7.83 9.41
C LEU A 84 5.48 8.18 8.88
N TYR A 85 4.78 7.20 8.31
CA TYR A 85 3.46 7.39 7.70
C TYR A 85 2.50 6.33 8.21
N THR A 86 1.28 6.73 8.58
CA THR A 86 0.23 5.82 9.02
C THR A 86 -1.05 6.06 8.22
N MET A 87 -1.60 5.01 7.62
CA MET A 87 -2.88 5.08 6.91
C MET A 87 -4.01 4.71 7.88
N VAL A 88 -4.83 5.72 8.22
CA VAL A 88 -5.93 5.60 9.18
C VAL A 88 -7.27 5.52 8.45
N HIS A 89 -8.13 4.62 8.92
CA HIS A 89 -9.49 4.41 8.43
C HIS A 89 -10.48 4.65 9.56
N ALA A 90 -11.46 5.54 9.34
CA ALA A 90 -12.51 5.86 10.29
C ALA A 90 -13.89 5.94 9.59
N LYS A 91 -14.94 5.68 10.36
CA LYS A 91 -16.34 5.73 9.91
C LYS A 91 -16.89 7.16 10.00
N ALA A 92 -16.36 7.95 10.92
CA ALA A 92 -16.75 9.34 11.15
C ALA A 92 -15.53 10.25 11.34
N LYS A 93 -15.73 11.57 11.20
CA LYS A 93 -14.68 12.58 11.37
C LYS A 93 -14.20 12.67 12.82
N GLU A 94 -15.12 12.53 13.76
CA GLU A 94 -14.87 12.59 15.20
C GLU A 94 -13.98 11.42 15.63
N GLU A 95 -14.29 10.22 15.12
CA GLU A 95 -13.50 9.01 15.32
C GLU A 95 -12.07 9.18 14.76
N LEU A 96 -11.95 9.74 13.56
CA LEU A 96 -10.64 10.04 12.97
C LEU A 96 -9.81 10.98 13.88
N SER A 97 -10.43 12.02 14.44
CA SER A 97 -9.76 12.94 15.35
C SER A 97 -9.27 12.23 16.62
N ILE A 98 -10.09 11.35 17.20
CA ILE A 98 -9.73 10.55 18.37
C ILE A 98 -8.52 9.65 18.06
N PHE A 99 -8.51 8.98 16.91
CA PHE A 99 -7.40 8.13 16.48
C PHE A 99 -6.11 8.94 16.24
N ILE A 100 -6.20 10.12 15.64
CA ILE A 100 -5.05 11.01 15.44
C ILE A 100 -4.45 11.40 16.80
N ASP A 101 -5.28 11.77 17.77
CA ASP A 101 -4.84 12.17 19.10
C ASP A 101 -4.22 11.00 19.87
N GLU A 102 -4.83 9.81 19.78
CA GLU A 102 -4.27 8.58 20.35
C GLU A 102 -2.89 8.27 19.76
N LEU A 103 -2.76 8.31 18.44
CA LEU A 103 -1.50 8.05 17.75
C LEU A 103 -0.43 9.10 18.09
N SER A 104 -0.81 10.38 18.18
CA SER A 104 0.10 11.47 18.57
C SER A 104 0.70 11.23 19.95
N ARG A 105 -0.11 10.77 20.91
CA ARG A 105 0.35 10.41 22.27
C ARG A 105 1.21 9.15 22.24
N LEU A 106 0.75 8.09 21.57
CA LEU A 106 1.44 6.80 21.50
C LEU A 106 2.81 6.92 20.82
N LEU A 107 2.88 7.72 19.74
CA LEU A 107 4.11 8.03 19.02
C LEU A 107 4.92 9.14 19.70
N ASN A 108 4.45 9.75 20.79
CA ASN A 108 5.05 10.92 21.42
C ASN A 108 5.54 11.95 20.37
N CYS A 109 4.66 12.32 19.43
CA CYS A 109 4.99 13.15 18.28
C CYS A 109 3.86 14.13 17.98
N ARG A 110 4.11 15.42 18.24
CA ARG A 110 3.15 16.50 17.96
C ARG A 110 3.36 17.17 16.60
N ASP A 111 4.51 16.96 15.95
CA ASP A 111 4.77 17.47 14.60
C ASP A 111 4.36 16.43 13.55
N PHE A 112 3.12 16.57 13.07
CA PHE A 112 2.56 15.75 12.01
C PHE A 112 1.70 16.57 11.05
N ARG A 113 1.36 15.95 9.91
CA ARG A 113 0.40 16.49 8.94
C ARG A 113 -0.63 15.44 8.61
N VAL A 114 -1.89 15.84 8.62
CA VAL A 114 -3.03 15.00 8.27
C VAL A 114 -3.39 15.27 6.81
N LEU A 115 -3.31 14.25 5.97
CA LEU A 115 -3.67 14.31 4.56
C LEU A 115 -4.98 13.56 4.38
N ASN A 116 -6.09 14.30 4.43
CA ASN A 116 -7.42 13.74 4.26
C ASN A 116 -7.64 13.31 2.82
N THR A 117 -8.27 12.15 2.64
CA THR A 117 -8.68 11.69 1.31
C THR A 117 -9.91 12.48 0.88
N VAL A 118 -9.74 13.41 -0.06
CA VAL A 118 -10.84 14.25 -0.57
C VAL A 118 -11.51 13.63 -1.79
N LYS A 119 -10.69 13.11 -2.72
CA LYS A 119 -11.16 12.51 -3.97
C LYS A 119 -10.19 11.46 -4.46
N GLU A 120 -10.71 10.33 -4.95
CA GLU A 120 -9.93 9.33 -5.65
C GLU A 120 -9.84 9.71 -7.12
N LEU A 121 -8.66 10.17 -7.57
CA LEU A 121 -8.45 10.56 -8.98
C LEU A 121 -8.17 9.34 -9.88
N LYS A 122 -7.55 8.29 -9.33
CA LYS A 122 -7.21 7.06 -10.05
C LYS A 122 -7.12 5.89 -9.07
N LYS A 123 -7.73 4.76 -9.44
CA LYS A 123 -7.58 3.47 -8.76
C LYS A 123 -7.53 2.33 -9.77
N THR A 124 -6.31 1.89 -10.09
CA THR A 124 -6.08 0.79 -11.01
C THR A 124 -5.01 -0.14 -10.42
N SER A 125 -5.02 -1.41 -10.80
CA SER A 125 -3.91 -2.30 -10.51
C SER A 125 -2.68 -1.94 -11.36
N PHE A 126 -1.51 -2.38 -10.91
CA PHE A 126 -0.29 -2.31 -11.72
C PHE A 126 -0.28 -3.48 -12.71
N ASN A 127 -0.11 -3.17 -14.01
CA ASN A 127 0.13 -4.16 -15.04
C ASN A 127 1.60 -4.12 -15.48
N PRO A 128 2.43 -5.12 -15.12
CA PRO A 128 3.84 -5.13 -15.50
C PRO A 128 4.08 -5.09 -17.02
N ALA A 129 3.16 -5.63 -17.83
CA ALA A 129 3.30 -5.72 -19.28
C ALA A 129 3.11 -4.36 -20.00
N GLU A 130 2.41 -3.41 -19.39
CA GLU A 130 2.20 -2.08 -19.98
C GLU A 130 3.45 -1.20 -19.91
N LYS A 131 4.41 -1.53 -19.05
CA LYS A 131 5.58 -0.67 -18.74
C LYS A 131 6.67 -0.66 -19.83
N VAL A 132 6.57 -1.53 -20.84
CA VAL A 132 7.62 -1.69 -21.87
C VAL A 132 7.59 -0.59 -22.94
N ARG A 133 6.54 0.24 -23.05
CA ARG A 133 6.41 1.22 -24.16
C ARG A 133 6.97 2.63 -23.90
N GLY A 134 7.67 2.87 -22.80
CA GLY A 134 8.00 4.25 -22.36
C GLY A 134 9.47 4.61 -22.19
N GLN A 135 10.43 3.70 -22.39
CA GLN A 135 11.86 3.99 -22.24
C GLN A 135 12.71 3.22 -23.25
N THR A 136 12.58 3.58 -24.53
CA THR A 136 13.62 3.36 -25.54
C THR A 136 13.75 4.64 -26.34
N SER A 137 14.43 5.63 -25.77
CA SER A 137 15.07 6.68 -26.57
C SER A 137 16.45 7.02 -25.97
N THR A 138 17.46 6.71 -26.79
CA THR A 138 18.79 7.31 -26.85
C THR A 138 19.85 6.88 -25.83
N LEU A 139 20.41 5.68 -26.05
CA LEU A 139 21.84 5.41 -25.85
C LEU A 139 22.37 4.70 -27.12
N GLU A 140 22.36 5.40 -28.24
CA GLU A 140 23.15 5.02 -29.42
C GLU A 140 24.37 5.95 -29.51
N SER A 141 25.54 5.32 -29.34
CA SER A 141 26.79 5.55 -30.08
C SER A 141 27.34 6.97 -30.23
N ASN A 142 28.04 7.46 -29.20
CA ASN A 142 29.22 8.30 -29.44
C ASN A 142 30.45 7.42 -29.57
N ASN A 143 30.70 6.95 -30.79
CA ASN A 143 32.02 6.48 -31.21
C ASN A 143 32.23 6.81 -32.69
N LYS A 144 32.78 8.01 -32.97
CA LYS A 144 33.51 8.39 -34.20
C LYS A 144 33.93 9.87 -34.15
N LYS A 145 35.13 10.13 -33.65
CA LYS A 145 36.26 10.79 -34.35
C LYS A 145 37.35 11.14 -33.35
#